data_AF-A0A4Q9DP65-F1
#
_entry.id   AF-A0A4Q9DP65-F1
#
_cell.length_a   1.000
_cell.length_b   1.000
_cell.length_c   1.000
_cell.angle_alpha   90.00
_cell.angle_beta   90.00
_cell.angle_gamma   90.00
#
_symmetry.space_group_name_H-M   'P 1'
#
loop_
_entity.id
_entity.type
_entity.pdbx_description
1 polymer ?
#
loop_
_entity_poly.entity_id
_entity_poly.type
_entity_poly.pdbx_seq_one_letter_code
_entity_poly.pdbx_strand_id
1 'polypeptide(L)'
;MRWSVRKGDVEYCRYQVCADCGHETRRRKIILSCPRQCCCEQPLESTVTPQAGSCYNKWTSSPERAKIGGSGMLDYERGLWEQGYTSIAGVDEVGRGCLFGDVVAAAVILPKGLIIEDINDSKKLSEKKREQLFEEITAQALCIGVGIVDVPTIERINIKQASRLAMKQAVDQLSVPPDYLLVDAEKVDVPIRQLAVIHGDALSQSIAAASIIAKVTRDRMCRQWDDEYPGYGIALHKGYATKLHRERIVELGPSPLHRKTFLGKILYEQQDLFEL
;
A
#
# COMPACT_ATOMS: atom_id res chain seq x y z
N MET A 1 12.35 -17.38 46.75
CA MET A 1 13.16 -16.31 47.38
C MET A 1 12.88 -15.01 46.64
N ARG A 2 12.61 -13.95 47.42
CA ARG A 2 12.23 -12.59 47.01
C ARG A 2 13.48 -11.75 46.65
N TRP A 3 13.23 -10.51 46.21
CA TRP A 3 14.10 -9.33 46.04
C TRP A 3 14.71 -9.15 44.63
N SER A 4 14.72 -7.96 44.00
CA SER A 4 14.07 -6.66 44.26
C SER A 4 14.26 -5.72 43.05
N VAL A 5 13.34 -4.76 42.96
CA VAL A 5 13.22 -3.64 42.00
C VAL A 5 14.27 -2.53 42.21
N ARG A 6 14.62 -1.76 41.16
CA ARG A 6 14.74 -0.26 41.11
C ARG A 6 15.07 0.17 39.65
N LYS A 7 14.27 0.96 38.92
CA LYS A 7 13.90 2.42 38.94
C LYS A 7 15.03 3.37 38.48
N GLY A 8 14.72 4.19 37.46
CA GLY A 8 15.46 5.40 37.00
C GLY A 8 16.54 5.06 35.96
N ASP A 9 16.73 5.74 34.82
CA ASP A 9 16.46 7.15 34.55
C ASP A 9 16.22 7.42 33.05
N VAL A 10 15.44 8.48 32.84
CA VAL A 10 15.22 9.15 31.57
C VAL A 10 16.49 9.93 31.24
N GLU A 11 17.20 9.62 30.16
CA GLU A 11 18.18 10.55 29.61
C GLU A 11 17.73 11.07 28.25
N TYR A 12 17.34 12.34 28.30
CA TYR A 12 17.24 13.27 27.19
C TYR A 12 18.44 13.12 26.25
N CYS A 13 18.18 12.88 24.96
CA CYS A 13 19.21 13.12 23.95
C CYS A 13 19.41 14.64 23.85
N ARG A 14 20.36 15.16 24.63
CA ARG A 14 20.85 16.53 24.52
C ARG A 14 21.36 16.74 23.10
N TYR A 15 20.86 17.78 22.45
CA TYR A 15 21.45 18.36 21.26
C TYR A 15 22.89 18.77 21.58
N GLN A 16 23.88 18.10 20.99
CA GLN A 16 25.20 18.66 20.80
C GLN A 16 25.27 19.23 19.39
N VAL A 17 25.11 20.56 19.32
CA VAL A 17 25.45 21.36 18.16
C VAL A 17 26.98 21.33 18.04
N CYS A 18 27.48 20.83 16.91
CA CYS A 18 28.91 20.94 16.59
C CYS A 18 29.19 22.41 16.26
N ALA A 19 29.97 23.09 17.11
CA ALA A 19 30.58 24.36 16.74
C ALA A 19 31.57 24.11 15.58
N ASP A 20 31.63 25.06 14.65
CA ASP A 20 32.57 25.17 13.51
C ASP A 20 32.19 24.66 12.11
N CYS A 21 30.95 24.22 11.84
CA CYS A 21 30.46 24.22 10.46
C CYS A 21 28.94 24.33 10.34
N GLY A 22 28.43 25.54 10.13
CA GLY A 22 27.02 25.84 9.89
C GLY A 22 26.52 25.35 8.52
N HIS A 23 26.40 24.03 8.33
CA HIS A 23 25.68 23.44 7.20
C HIS A 23 25.01 22.11 7.59
N GLU A 24 23.70 22.07 7.35
CA GLU A 24 22.78 20.98 7.65
C GLU A 24 22.69 20.03 6.46
N THR A 25 23.23 18.80 6.56
CA THR A 25 22.92 17.74 5.60
C THR A 25 22.82 16.37 6.26
N ARG A 26 21.61 15.79 6.16
CA ARG A 26 21.28 14.42 6.57
C ARG A 26 21.92 13.41 5.61
N ARG A 27 22.71 12.48 6.14
CA ARG A 27 22.82 11.08 5.67
C ARG A 27 23.75 10.30 6.62
N ARG A 28 23.21 9.33 7.36
CA ARG A 28 24.01 8.22 7.92
C ARG A 28 23.48 6.89 7.38
N LYS A 29 24.33 6.25 6.59
CA LYS A 29 24.34 4.81 6.30
C LYS A 29 24.66 4.08 7.60
N ILE A 30 23.92 3.00 7.84
CA ILE A 30 24.21 1.98 8.85
C ILE A 30 25.41 1.17 8.36
N ILE A 31 26.44 1.05 9.19
CA ILE A 31 27.56 0.11 9.01
C ILE A 31 27.20 -1.15 9.81
N LEU A 32 27.07 -2.29 9.14
CA LEU A 32 27.13 -3.61 9.76
C LEU A 32 28.47 -4.24 9.38
N SER A 33 29.26 -4.52 10.40
CA SER A 33 30.51 -5.28 10.39
C SER A 33 30.27 -6.77 10.17
N CYS A 34 31.13 -7.46 9.40
CA CYS A 34 31.62 -8.80 9.76
C CYS A 34 32.84 -9.21 8.89
N PRO A 35 33.78 -10.03 9.40
CA PRO A 35 35.19 -10.08 9.01
C PRO A 35 35.57 -11.28 8.14
N ARG A 36 36.71 -11.21 7.43
CA ARG A 36 37.74 -12.27 7.37
C ARG A 36 38.99 -11.84 6.59
N GLN A 37 40.11 -12.40 7.06
CA GLN A 37 41.53 -12.16 6.75
C GLN A 37 41.97 -12.44 5.30
N CYS A 38 43.03 -11.74 4.86
CA CYS A 38 44.27 -12.32 4.28
C CYS A 38 45.31 -11.18 4.16
N CYS A 39 46.44 -11.24 4.88
CA CYS A 39 47.77 -11.72 4.42
C CYS A 39 48.20 -11.00 3.12
N CYS A 40 49.28 -10.20 3.06
CA CYS A 40 50.70 -10.59 3.17
C CYS A 40 51.62 -9.36 3.42
N GLU A 41 52.78 -9.60 4.03
CA GLU A 41 53.86 -8.65 4.36
C GLU A 41 54.96 -8.55 3.26
N GLN A 42 55.39 -7.30 2.96
CA GLN A 42 56.74 -6.79 2.55
C GLN A 42 57.44 -7.23 1.24
N PRO A 43 58.53 -6.54 0.76
CA PRO A 43 58.81 -5.09 0.65
C PRO A 43 59.23 -4.64 -0.78
N LEU A 44 59.46 -3.33 -0.94
CA LEU A 44 59.76 -2.54 -2.16
C LEU A 44 60.97 -3.00 -3.01
N GLU A 45 60.86 -2.92 -4.35
CA GLU A 45 61.87 -2.27 -5.22
C GLU A 45 61.43 -2.06 -6.69
N SER A 46 61.91 -0.96 -7.27
CA SER A 46 62.01 -0.61 -8.71
C SER A 46 60.80 0.01 -9.46
N THR A 47 60.84 1.34 -9.52
CA THR A 47 60.66 2.21 -10.70
C THR A 47 59.78 1.73 -11.86
N VAL A 48 58.49 2.06 -11.83
CA VAL A 48 57.75 2.63 -12.98
C VAL A 48 56.62 3.49 -12.41
N THR A 49 56.50 4.76 -12.82
CA THR A 49 55.29 5.57 -12.58
C THR A 49 54.15 5.09 -13.48
N PRO A 50 52.96 4.79 -12.94
CA PRO A 50 51.72 5.12 -13.63
C PRO A 50 50.83 6.02 -12.79
N GLN A 51 50.14 6.90 -13.51
CA GLN A 51 49.12 7.82 -13.04
C GLN A 51 48.14 7.15 -12.06
N ALA A 52 47.70 7.91 -11.06
CA ALA A 52 46.73 7.50 -10.04
C ALA A 52 45.40 7.06 -10.68
N GLY A 53 45.30 5.76 -10.99
CA GLY A 53 44.07 5.09 -11.36
C GLY A 53 43.21 4.85 -10.12
N SER A 54 42.27 5.74 -9.89
CA SER A 54 41.20 5.58 -8.89
C SER A 54 40.33 4.36 -9.24
N CYS A 55 40.63 3.22 -8.61
CA CYS A 55 39.75 2.06 -8.58
C CYS A 55 38.68 2.27 -7.50
N TYR A 56 37.85 3.30 -7.65
CA TYR A 56 36.57 3.38 -6.97
C TYR A 56 35.50 2.87 -7.94
N ASN A 57 35.13 1.60 -7.80
CA ASN A 57 33.90 1.10 -8.37
C ASN A 57 32.75 1.91 -7.78
N LYS A 58 32.31 2.90 -8.56
CA LYS A 58 31.07 3.65 -8.35
C LYS A 58 29.96 2.62 -8.23
N TRP A 59 29.47 2.42 -7.00
CA TRP A 59 28.07 2.11 -6.79
C TRP A 59 27.29 3.24 -7.42
N THR A 60 26.92 3.04 -8.69
CA THR A 60 26.05 3.96 -9.41
C THR A 60 24.74 4.02 -8.63
N SER A 61 24.38 5.27 -8.38
CA SER A 61 23.12 5.72 -7.80
C SER A 61 21.93 4.89 -8.25
N SER A 62 20.99 4.71 -7.33
CA SER A 62 19.61 4.25 -7.55
C SER A 62 19.10 4.55 -8.96
N PRO A 63 18.36 3.62 -9.61
CA PRO A 63 17.83 3.88 -10.94
C PRO A 63 17.07 5.22 -10.90
N GLU A 64 17.46 6.11 -11.81
CA GLU A 64 16.81 7.38 -12.03
C GLU A 64 15.30 7.18 -12.01
N ARG A 65 14.59 8.07 -11.30
CA ARG A 65 13.13 8.19 -11.45
C ARG A 65 12.87 8.52 -12.91
N ALA A 66 12.62 7.51 -13.74
CA ALA A 66 12.10 7.69 -15.08
C ALA A 66 10.86 8.57 -14.95
N LYS A 67 10.85 9.72 -15.61
CA LYS A 67 9.68 10.59 -15.70
C LYS A 67 8.66 9.88 -16.58
N ILE A 68 7.93 8.93 -16.00
CA ILE A 68 6.79 8.29 -16.64
C ILE A 68 5.58 9.14 -16.28
N GLY A 69 5.22 10.05 -17.16
CA GLY A 69 4.12 10.98 -16.98
C GLY A 69 3.65 11.46 -18.32
N GLY A 70 2.59 10.83 -18.83
CA GLY A 70 1.79 11.37 -19.92
C GLY A 70 0.33 11.48 -19.48
N SER A 71 -0.52 11.95 -20.39
CA SER A 71 -1.94 12.25 -20.15
C SER A 71 -2.91 11.09 -20.41
N GLY A 72 -2.42 9.89 -20.77
CA GLY A 72 -3.21 8.72 -21.12
C GLY A 72 -3.14 7.60 -20.07
N MET A 73 -4.22 6.82 -19.94
CA MET A 73 -4.35 5.71 -18.99
C MET A 73 -3.32 4.60 -19.12
N LEU A 74 -2.46 4.61 -20.15
CA LEU A 74 -1.46 3.57 -20.39
C LEU A 74 -0.02 4.08 -20.32
N ASP A 75 0.22 5.31 -19.87
CA ASP A 75 1.56 5.89 -19.96
C ASP A 75 2.56 5.22 -19.02
N TYR A 76 2.10 4.77 -17.85
CA TYR A 76 2.91 3.95 -16.95
C TYR A 76 3.27 2.60 -17.56
N GLU A 77 2.28 1.92 -18.11
CA GLU A 77 2.42 0.62 -18.75
C GLU A 77 3.34 0.70 -19.98
N ARG A 78 3.16 1.70 -20.85
CA ARG A 78 4.01 1.92 -22.03
C ARG A 78 5.46 2.16 -21.65
N GLY A 79 5.71 3.04 -20.68
CA GLY A 79 7.07 3.32 -20.21
C GLY A 79 7.75 2.09 -19.62
N LEU A 80 6.99 1.19 -18.98
CA LEU A 80 7.51 -0.08 -18.48
C LEU A 80 7.70 -1.13 -19.58
N TRP A 81 6.81 -1.19 -20.58
CA TRP A 81 6.95 -2.07 -21.74
C TRP A 81 8.20 -1.75 -22.56
N GLU A 82 8.54 -0.47 -22.71
CA GLU A 82 9.78 -0.01 -23.37
C GLU A 82 11.05 -0.41 -22.59
N GLN A 83 10.95 -0.53 -21.27
CA GLN A 83 12.02 -1.03 -20.40
C GLN A 83 12.12 -2.57 -20.39
N GLY A 84 11.26 -3.27 -21.11
CA GLY A 84 11.27 -4.73 -21.23
C GLY A 84 10.44 -5.48 -20.19
N TYR A 85 9.69 -4.78 -19.33
CA TYR A 85 8.71 -5.43 -18.46
C TYR A 85 7.49 -5.84 -19.29
N THR A 86 6.92 -6.99 -18.98
CA THR A 86 5.81 -7.59 -19.74
C THR A 86 4.66 -8.05 -18.86
N SER A 87 4.92 -8.37 -17.60
CA SER A 87 3.94 -8.87 -16.62
C SER A 87 3.71 -7.81 -15.54
N ILE A 88 3.04 -6.72 -15.92
CA ILE A 88 2.78 -5.58 -15.04
C ILE A 88 1.46 -5.84 -14.28
N ALA A 89 1.52 -5.85 -12.96
CA ALA A 89 0.32 -5.90 -12.12
C ALA A 89 -0.04 -4.51 -11.59
N GLY A 90 -1.28 -4.08 -11.80
CA GLY A 90 -1.88 -2.97 -11.07
C GLY A 90 -2.44 -3.42 -9.74
N VAL A 91 -2.30 -2.61 -8.69
CA VAL A 91 -2.74 -2.93 -7.33
C VAL A 91 -3.44 -1.73 -6.69
N ASP A 92 -4.62 -1.96 -6.12
CA ASP A 92 -5.41 -0.95 -5.39
C ASP A 92 -6.23 -1.60 -4.26
N GLU A 93 -6.65 -0.80 -3.28
CA GLU A 93 -7.51 -1.23 -2.18
C GLU A 93 -8.82 -0.43 -2.04
N VAL A 94 -9.79 -1.04 -1.38
CA VAL A 94 -11.04 -0.40 -1.00
C VAL A 94 -11.42 -0.74 0.46
N GLY A 95 -12.15 0.18 1.09
CA GLY A 95 -12.67 -0.03 2.44
C GLY A 95 -11.77 0.51 3.55
N ARG A 96 -10.65 1.15 3.22
CA ARG A 96 -9.72 1.72 4.22
C ARG A 96 -10.41 2.70 5.17
N GLY A 97 -11.28 3.57 4.67
CA GLY A 97 -12.01 4.58 5.46
C GLY A 97 -13.35 4.14 6.06
N CYS A 98 -13.72 2.86 5.95
CA CYS A 98 -15.01 2.38 6.45
C CYS A 98 -14.99 2.15 7.97
N LEU A 99 -16.14 2.34 8.61
CA LEU A 99 -16.38 1.97 10.01
C LEU A 99 -16.71 0.49 10.17
N PHE A 100 -17.19 -0.15 9.10
CA PHE A 100 -17.71 -1.51 9.11
C PHE A 100 -17.08 -2.37 8.02
N GLY A 101 -16.83 -3.63 8.37
CA GLY A 101 -16.40 -4.69 7.48
C GLY A 101 -14.93 -4.63 7.09
N ASP A 102 -14.56 -5.55 6.23
CA ASP A 102 -13.18 -5.85 5.89
C ASP A 102 -12.57 -4.81 4.92
N VAL A 103 -11.26 -4.90 4.77
CA VAL A 103 -10.51 -4.23 3.70
C VAL A 103 -10.26 -5.26 2.59
N VAL A 104 -10.45 -4.82 1.35
CA VAL A 104 -10.27 -5.65 0.15
C VAL A 104 -9.27 -4.97 -0.76
N ALA A 105 -8.33 -5.72 -1.32
CA ALA A 105 -7.43 -5.26 -2.36
C ALA A 105 -7.46 -6.23 -3.53
N ALA A 106 -7.12 -5.73 -4.71
CA ALA A 106 -6.97 -6.56 -5.90
C ALA A 106 -5.63 -6.29 -6.57
N ALA A 107 -5.12 -7.31 -7.25
CA ALA A 107 -3.99 -7.22 -8.14
C ALA A 107 -4.42 -7.76 -9.51
N VAL A 108 -4.18 -7.01 -10.58
CA VAL A 108 -4.64 -7.35 -11.94
C VAL A 108 -3.49 -7.24 -12.93
N ILE A 109 -3.25 -8.30 -13.70
CA ILE A 109 -2.34 -8.31 -14.84
C ILE A 109 -3.16 -8.35 -16.12
N LEU A 110 -3.00 -7.33 -16.96
CA LEU A 110 -3.66 -7.24 -18.27
C LEU A 110 -2.70 -7.64 -19.40
N PRO A 111 -3.21 -8.16 -20.53
CA PRO A 111 -2.40 -8.36 -21.73
C PRO A 111 -1.71 -7.07 -22.19
N LYS A 112 -0.45 -7.19 -22.64
CA LYS A 112 0.29 -6.06 -23.20
C LYS A 112 -0.48 -5.44 -24.38
N GLY A 113 -0.64 -4.12 -24.34
CA GLY A 113 -1.32 -3.36 -25.39
C GLY A 113 -2.84 -3.44 -25.36
N LEU A 114 -3.45 -4.19 -24.44
CA LEU A 114 -4.89 -4.16 -24.25
C LEU A 114 -5.33 -2.76 -23.83
N ILE A 115 -6.39 -2.26 -24.46
CA ILE A 115 -7.08 -1.03 -24.08
C ILE A 115 -8.49 -1.42 -23.68
N ILE A 116 -8.88 -1.09 -22.46
CA ILE A 116 -10.25 -1.26 -21.97
C ILE A 116 -10.92 0.11 -22.10
N GLU A 117 -11.97 0.20 -22.91
CA GLU A 117 -12.67 1.46 -23.12
C GLU A 117 -13.41 1.91 -21.86
N ASP A 118 -13.50 3.24 -21.65
CA ASP A 118 -14.14 3.88 -20.50
C ASP A 118 -13.59 3.52 -19.11
N ILE A 119 -12.48 2.79 -19.04
CA ILE A 119 -11.83 2.51 -17.75
C ILE A 119 -11.26 3.80 -17.18
N ASN A 120 -11.63 4.11 -15.94
CA ASN A 120 -11.26 5.32 -15.23
C ASN A 120 -11.40 5.08 -13.72
N ASP A 121 -11.15 6.12 -12.92
CA ASP A 121 -11.40 6.13 -11.47
C ASP A 121 -12.78 5.52 -11.15
N SER A 122 -12.74 4.42 -10.39
CA SER A 122 -13.92 3.63 -10.03
C SER A 122 -14.99 4.45 -9.31
N LYS A 123 -14.61 5.55 -8.64
CA LYS A 123 -15.52 6.46 -7.93
C LYS A 123 -16.31 7.35 -8.87
N LYS A 124 -15.82 7.60 -10.09
CA LYS A 124 -16.50 8.40 -11.12
C LYS A 124 -17.46 7.57 -11.97
N LEU A 125 -17.37 6.25 -11.88
CA LEU A 125 -18.19 5.32 -12.65
C LEU A 125 -19.47 4.95 -11.90
N SER A 126 -20.59 4.87 -12.64
CA SER A 126 -21.84 4.34 -12.10
C SER A 126 -21.67 2.87 -11.69
N GLU A 127 -22.47 2.40 -10.74
CA GLU A 127 -22.44 0.99 -10.30
C GLU A 127 -22.66 0.02 -11.46
N LYS A 128 -23.60 0.34 -12.37
CA LYS A 128 -23.85 -0.45 -13.58
C LYS A 128 -22.62 -0.53 -14.49
N LYS A 129 -21.93 0.60 -14.72
CA LYS A 129 -20.72 0.61 -15.56
C LYS A 129 -19.55 -0.11 -14.89
N ARG A 130 -19.43 -0.01 -13.56
CA ARG A 130 -18.43 -0.79 -12.80
C ARG A 130 -18.67 -2.29 -12.89
N GLU A 131 -19.91 -2.75 -12.75
CA GLU A 131 -20.23 -4.18 -12.91
C GLU A 131 -19.94 -4.66 -14.34
N GLN A 132 -20.23 -3.85 -15.38
CA GLN A 132 -19.86 -4.17 -16.76
C GLN A 132 -18.33 -4.28 -16.95
N LEU A 133 -17.58 -3.30 -16.45
CA LEU A 133 -16.11 -3.31 -16.53
C LEU A 133 -15.51 -4.44 -15.70
N PHE A 134 -16.12 -4.81 -14.57
CA PHE A 134 -15.70 -5.96 -13.78
C PHE A 134 -15.73 -7.25 -14.59
N GLU A 135 -16.82 -7.50 -15.32
CA GLU A 135 -16.94 -8.68 -16.20
C GLU A 135 -15.93 -8.61 -17.35
N GLU A 136 -15.76 -7.44 -17.96
CA GLU A 136 -14.80 -7.22 -19.05
C GLU A 136 -13.34 -7.45 -18.61
N ILE A 137 -12.94 -6.88 -17.48
CA ILE A 137 -11.61 -7.08 -16.87
C ILE A 137 -11.41 -8.55 -16.54
N THR A 138 -12.40 -9.20 -15.93
CA THR A 138 -12.32 -10.62 -15.54
C THR A 138 -12.15 -11.53 -16.76
N ALA A 139 -12.81 -11.20 -17.88
CA ALA A 139 -12.73 -11.97 -19.11
C ALA A 139 -11.38 -11.79 -19.85
N GLN A 140 -10.77 -10.61 -19.76
CA GLN A 140 -9.58 -10.26 -20.55
C GLN A 140 -8.26 -10.28 -19.76
N ALA A 141 -8.30 -10.19 -18.43
CA ALA A 141 -7.10 -10.22 -17.61
C ALA A 141 -6.37 -11.55 -17.74
N LEU A 142 -5.04 -11.48 -17.77
CA LEU A 142 -4.19 -12.67 -17.72
C LEU A 142 -4.25 -13.33 -16.35
N CYS A 143 -4.36 -12.52 -15.30
CA CYS A 143 -4.50 -13.00 -13.94
C CYS A 143 -5.10 -11.92 -13.03
N ILE A 144 -5.88 -12.36 -12.05
CA ILE A 144 -6.46 -11.53 -10.99
C ILE A 144 -6.22 -12.23 -9.65
N GLY A 145 -5.78 -11.47 -8.65
CA GLY A 145 -5.72 -11.91 -7.26
C GLY A 145 -6.50 -10.96 -6.36
N VAL A 146 -7.11 -11.47 -5.29
CA VAL A 146 -7.95 -10.69 -4.37
C VAL A 146 -7.56 -10.97 -2.92
N GLY A 147 -7.04 -9.95 -2.24
CA GLY A 147 -6.72 -10.03 -0.83
C GLY A 147 -7.82 -9.44 0.04
N ILE A 148 -8.16 -10.12 1.13
CA ILE A 148 -9.20 -9.69 2.08
C ILE A 148 -8.63 -9.82 3.49
N VAL A 149 -8.67 -8.72 4.24
CA VAL A 149 -8.21 -8.67 5.63
C VAL A 149 -9.37 -8.33 6.53
N ASP A 150 -9.65 -9.24 7.45
CA ASP A 150 -10.79 -9.21 8.33
C ASP A 150 -10.71 -8.13 9.42
N VAL A 151 -11.87 -7.70 9.93
CA VAL A 151 -11.96 -6.71 11.02
C VAL A 151 -11.11 -7.09 12.25
N PRO A 152 -11.12 -8.34 12.75
CA PRO A 152 -10.24 -8.73 13.86
C PRO A 152 -8.76 -8.48 13.57
N THR A 153 -8.28 -8.76 12.36
CA THR A 153 -6.90 -8.45 11.98
C THR A 153 -6.68 -6.95 11.87
N ILE A 154 -7.59 -6.19 11.26
CA ILE A 154 -7.51 -4.72 11.17
C ILE A 154 -7.30 -4.10 12.55
N GLU A 155 -8.09 -4.51 13.54
CA GLU A 155 -8.00 -3.99 14.91
C GLU A 155 -6.67 -4.37 15.59
N ARG A 156 -6.09 -5.53 15.23
CA ARG A 156 -4.81 -6.00 15.78
C ARG A 156 -3.59 -5.30 15.17
N ILE A 157 -3.59 -5.04 13.87
CA ILE A 157 -2.41 -4.55 13.14
C ILE A 157 -2.53 -3.12 12.63
N ASN A 158 -3.65 -2.44 12.91
CA ASN A 158 -4.09 -1.15 12.36
C ASN A 158 -4.42 -1.18 10.85
N ILE A 159 -5.26 -0.21 10.44
CA ILE A 159 -5.81 -0.13 9.09
C ILE A 159 -4.74 0.02 8.00
N LYS A 160 -3.63 0.70 8.29
CA LYS A 160 -2.57 0.93 7.29
C LYS A 160 -1.82 -0.36 6.98
N GLN A 161 -1.50 -1.14 8.01
CA GLN A 161 -0.86 -2.45 7.80
C GLN A 161 -1.85 -3.47 7.24
N ALA A 162 -3.14 -3.39 7.62
CA ALA A 162 -4.17 -4.24 7.04
C ALA A 162 -4.38 -4.00 5.53
N SER A 163 -4.39 -2.74 5.08
CA SER A 163 -4.40 -2.39 3.65
C SER A 163 -3.21 -3.00 2.91
N ARG A 164 -2.00 -2.83 3.45
CA ARG A 164 -0.77 -3.42 2.86
C ARG A 164 -0.79 -4.95 2.87
N LEU A 165 -1.35 -5.56 3.90
CA LEU A 165 -1.51 -7.01 4.00
C LEU A 165 -2.50 -7.51 2.94
N ALA A 166 -3.62 -6.83 2.74
CA ALA A 166 -4.58 -7.16 1.68
C ALA A 166 -3.92 -7.04 0.30
N MET A 167 -3.19 -5.96 0.02
CA MET A 167 -2.45 -5.80 -1.24
C MET A 167 -1.43 -6.93 -1.43
N LYS A 168 -0.69 -7.29 -0.38
CA LYS A 168 0.27 -8.41 -0.42
C LYS A 168 -0.44 -9.73 -0.74
N GLN A 169 -1.54 -10.03 -0.06
CA GLN A 169 -2.34 -11.23 -0.34
C GLN A 169 -2.89 -11.24 -1.76
N ALA A 170 -3.31 -10.09 -2.29
CA ALA A 170 -3.78 -9.98 -3.67
C ALA A 170 -2.65 -10.30 -4.67
N VAL A 171 -1.44 -9.79 -4.44
CA VAL A 171 -0.26 -10.11 -5.26
C VAL A 171 0.14 -11.59 -5.13
N ASP A 172 0.12 -12.14 -3.91
CA ASP A 172 0.49 -13.54 -3.65
C ASP A 172 -0.49 -14.55 -4.30
N GLN A 173 -1.72 -14.13 -4.62
CA GLN A 173 -2.72 -14.94 -5.32
C GLN A 173 -2.58 -14.92 -6.85
N LEU A 174 -1.69 -14.10 -7.41
CA LEU A 174 -1.49 -14.08 -8.84
C LEU A 174 -0.84 -15.39 -9.29
N SER A 175 -1.56 -16.16 -10.11
CA SER A 175 -1.05 -17.38 -10.76
C SER A 175 0.06 -17.09 -11.79
N VAL A 176 0.08 -15.88 -12.35
CA VAL A 176 1.15 -15.37 -13.20
C VAL A 176 2.04 -14.44 -12.37
N PRO A 177 3.33 -14.73 -12.20
CA PRO A 177 4.21 -13.87 -11.42
C PRO A 177 4.41 -12.51 -12.13
N PRO A 178 4.17 -11.38 -11.45
CA PRO A 178 4.45 -10.08 -12.03
C PRO A 178 5.95 -9.76 -11.99
N ASP A 179 6.44 -9.08 -13.03
CA ASP A 179 7.80 -8.54 -13.09
C ASP A 179 7.88 -7.07 -12.60
N TYR A 180 6.73 -6.39 -12.55
CA TYR A 180 6.59 -5.04 -12.03
C TYR A 180 5.20 -4.80 -11.40
N LEU A 181 5.15 -4.01 -10.32
CA LEU A 181 3.90 -3.56 -9.70
C LEU A 181 3.68 -2.06 -9.89
N LEU A 182 2.49 -1.68 -10.33
CA LEU A 182 1.96 -0.32 -10.25
C LEU A 182 0.96 -0.29 -9.10
N VAL A 183 1.21 0.50 -8.05
CA VAL A 183 0.43 0.48 -6.81
C VAL A 183 -0.16 1.86 -6.54
N ASP A 184 -1.45 1.98 -6.22
CA ASP A 184 -2.04 3.27 -5.82
C ASP A 184 -1.50 3.72 -4.46
N ALA A 185 -0.74 4.81 -4.46
CA ALA A 185 -0.25 5.57 -3.31
C ALA A 185 0.40 4.79 -2.12
N GLU A 186 0.72 3.51 -2.26
CA GLU A 186 1.27 2.65 -1.21
C GLU A 186 2.45 1.79 -1.70
N LYS A 187 3.08 1.10 -0.74
CA LYS A 187 4.16 0.14 -0.99
C LYS A 187 3.76 -1.24 -0.44
N VAL A 188 3.86 -2.26 -1.28
CA VAL A 188 3.58 -3.66 -0.93
C VAL A 188 4.88 -4.33 -0.49
N ASP A 189 4.84 -5.09 0.61
CA ASP A 189 6.02 -5.77 1.16
C ASP A 189 6.28 -7.10 0.44
N VAL A 190 6.78 -7.00 -0.79
CA VAL A 190 7.16 -8.10 -1.67
C VAL A 190 8.48 -7.78 -2.40
N PRO A 191 9.30 -8.78 -2.75
CA PRO A 191 10.58 -8.58 -3.42
C PRO A 191 10.42 -8.33 -4.94
N ILE A 192 9.40 -7.59 -5.34
CA ILE A 192 9.07 -7.26 -6.74
C ILE A 192 9.31 -5.77 -6.96
N ARG A 193 9.82 -5.41 -8.15
CA ARG A 193 9.99 -4.01 -8.54
C ARG A 193 8.63 -3.34 -8.55
N GLN A 194 8.52 -2.15 -7.98
CA GLN A 194 7.24 -1.49 -7.81
C GLN A 194 7.36 0.03 -7.87
N LEU A 195 6.31 0.66 -8.36
CA LEU A 195 6.14 2.11 -8.37
C LEU A 195 4.82 2.46 -7.68
N ALA A 196 4.90 3.29 -6.64
CA ALA A 196 3.74 3.92 -6.05
C ALA A 196 3.32 5.12 -6.91
N VAL A 197 2.09 5.10 -7.41
CA VAL A 197 1.51 6.15 -8.26
C VAL A 197 0.46 6.89 -7.44
N ILE A 198 0.59 8.21 -7.30
CA ILE A 198 -0.42 9.02 -6.61
C ILE A 198 -1.58 9.24 -7.59
N HIS A 199 -2.82 8.90 -7.17
CA HIS A 199 -3.99 8.89 -8.05
C HIS A 199 -3.82 7.91 -9.22
N GLY A 200 -3.29 6.73 -8.91
CA GLY A 200 -2.99 5.71 -9.91
C GLY A 200 -4.23 5.22 -10.65
N ASP A 201 -5.38 5.19 -10.00
CA ASP A 201 -6.68 4.83 -10.58
C ASP A 201 -7.12 5.74 -11.74
N ALA A 202 -6.62 6.97 -11.80
CA ALA A 202 -6.88 7.93 -12.87
C ALA A 202 -5.75 8.06 -13.90
N LEU A 203 -4.62 7.36 -13.69
CA LEU A 203 -3.41 7.52 -14.50
C LEU A 203 -2.86 6.19 -15.08
N SER A 204 -3.30 5.05 -14.56
CA SER A 204 -2.88 3.70 -14.98
C SER A 204 -4.10 2.80 -15.11
N GLN A 205 -4.25 2.18 -16.28
CA GLN A 205 -5.30 1.22 -16.60
C GLN A 205 -5.20 0.00 -15.69
N SER A 206 -3.98 -0.44 -15.39
CA SER A 206 -3.74 -1.58 -14.52
C SER A 206 -4.25 -1.29 -13.10
N ILE A 207 -3.93 -0.11 -12.55
CA ILE A 207 -4.42 0.31 -11.22
C ILE A 207 -5.93 0.51 -11.25
N ALA A 208 -6.48 1.14 -12.28
CA ALA A 208 -7.93 1.32 -12.42
C ALA A 208 -8.68 -0.02 -12.49
N ALA A 209 -8.12 -1.00 -13.20
CA ALA A 209 -8.69 -2.34 -13.26
C ALA A 209 -8.71 -2.99 -11.87
N ALA A 210 -7.59 -2.92 -11.13
CA ALA A 210 -7.53 -3.39 -9.75
C ALA A 210 -8.55 -2.67 -8.84
N SER A 211 -8.68 -1.34 -8.98
CA SER A 211 -9.67 -0.54 -8.25
C SER A 211 -11.09 -1.04 -8.47
N ILE A 212 -11.47 -1.33 -9.72
CA ILE A 212 -12.79 -1.84 -10.09
C ILE A 212 -13.02 -3.23 -9.51
N ILE A 213 -12.06 -4.16 -9.66
CA ILE A 213 -12.15 -5.51 -9.09
C ILE A 213 -12.33 -5.44 -7.57
N ALA A 214 -11.49 -4.69 -6.86
CA ALA A 214 -11.57 -4.54 -5.42
C ALA A 214 -12.91 -3.93 -5.00
N LYS A 215 -13.32 -2.85 -5.66
CA LYS A 215 -14.55 -2.10 -5.35
C LYS A 215 -15.82 -2.93 -5.55
N VAL A 216 -15.97 -3.59 -6.69
CA VAL A 216 -17.15 -4.43 -6.97
C VAL A 216 -17.19 -5.63 -6.02
N THR A 217 -16.04 -6.27 -5.76
CA THR A 217 -15.95 -7.36 -4.79
C THR A 217 -16.42 -6.92 -3.40
N ARG A 218 -15.90 -5.81 -2.88
CA ARG A 218 -16.30 -5.30 -1.57
C ARG A 218 -17.75 -4.82 -1.54
N ASP A 219 -18.26 -4.21 -2.61
CA ASP A 219 -19.65 -3.77 -2.68
C ASP A 219 -20.61 -4.96 -2.65
N ARG A 220 -20.25 -6.10 -3.28
CA ARG A 220 -20.99 -7.37 -3.19
C ARG A 220 -20.97 -7.93 -1.76
N MET A 221 -19.81 -7.92 -1.08
CA MET A 221 -19.71 -8.29 0.34
C MET A 221 -20.59 -7.40 1.23
N CYS A 222 -20.65 -6.09 0.96
CA CYS A 222 -21.51 -5.17 1.71
C CYS A 222 -23.00 -5.49 1.56
N ARG A 223 -23.44 -6.07 0.43
CA ARG A 223 -24.83 -6.53 0.27
C ARG A 223 -25.09 -7.75 1.17
N GLN A 224 -24.16 -8.72 1.18
CA GLN A 224 -24.24 -9.89 2.04
C GLN A 224 -24.25 -9.52 3.53
N TRP A 225 -23.38 -8.60 3.95
CA TRP A 225 -23.36 -8.13 5.33
C TRP A 225 -24.61 -7.35 5.72
N ASP A 226 -25.32 -6.73 4.79
CA ASP A 226 -26.59 -6.06 5.10
C ASP A 226 -27.69 -7.06 5.47
N ASP A 227 -27.66 -8.24 4.84
CA ASP A 227 -28.57 -9.35 5.16
C ASP A 227 -28.22 -9.95 6.54
N GLU A 228 -26.92 -10.07 6.85
CA GLU A 228 -26.44 -10.60 8.15
C GLU A 228 -26.62 -9.62 9.31
N TYR A 229 -26.52 -8.33 9.05
CA TYR A 229 -26.64 -7.24 10.02
C TYR A 229 -27.76 -6.27 9.61
N PRO A 230 -29.03 -6.71 9.69
CA PRO A 230 -30.16 -5.91 9.24
C PRO A 230 -30.33 -4.65 10.10
N GLY A 231 -30.79 -3.57 9.47
CA GLY A 231 -31.10 -2.30 10.13
C GLY A 231 -29.99 -1.26 10.07
N TYR A 232 -28.73 -1.64 9.80
CA TYR A 232 -27.64 -0.67 9.63
C TYR A 232 -27.65 0.03 8.27
N GLY A 233 -28.11 -0.63 7.20
CA GLY A 233 -28.11 -0.08 5.84
C GLY A 233 -26.74 -0.19 5.15
N ILE A 234 -25.97 -1.23 5.46
CA ILE A 234 -24.64 -1.51 4.95
C ILE A 234 -24.63 -1.57 3.42
N ALA A 235 -25.66 -2.13 2.79
CA ALA A 235 -25.76 -2.21 1.33
C ALA A 235 -25.82 -0.83 0.68
N LEU A 236 -26.34 0.19 1.36
CA LEU A 236 -26.46 1.55 0.84
C LEU A 236 -25.14 2.32 0.98
N HIS A 237 -24.62 2.42 2.21
CA HIS A 237 -23.46 3.26 2.51
C HIS A 237 -22.13 2.49 2.52
N LYS A 238 -22.13 1.18 2.23
CA LYS A 238 -20.94 0.32 2.09
C LYS A 238 -20.00 0.33 3.31
N GLY A 239 -20.57 0.55 4.50
CA GLY A 239 -19.82 0.69 5.76
C GLY A 239 -19.09 2.02 5.97
N TYR A 240 -19.23 3.02 5.09
CA TYR A 240 -18.67 4.36 5.32
C TYR A 240 -19.41 5.13 6.43
N ALA A 241 -18.75 6.12 7.02
CA ALA A 241 -19.29 6.97 8.09
C ALA A 241 -20.32 8.00 7.55
N THR A 242 -21.43 7.54 6.96
CA THR A 242 -22.54 8.41 6.59
C THR A 242 -23.35 8.79 7.83
N LYS A 243 -24.20 9.83 7.71
CA LYS A 243 -25.12 10.22 8.77
C LYS A 243 -25.98 9.04 9.23
N LEU A 244 -26.62 8.36 8.27
CA LEU A 244 -27.42 7.16 8.52
C LEU A 244 -26.63 6.09 9.28
N HIS A 245 -25.40 5.77 8.86
CA HIS A 245 -24.62 4.73 9.51
C HIS A 245 -24.29 5.08 10.97
N ARG A 246 -23.94 6.34 11.25
CA ARG A 246 -23.69 6.80 12.62
C ARG A 246 -24.95 6.71 13.49
N GLU A 247 -26.08 7.16 12.97
CA GLU A 247 -27.38 7.06 13.67
C GLU A 247 -27.73 5.60 14.00
N ARG A 248 -27.51 4.67 13.05
CA ARG A 248 -27.76 3.24 13.30
C ARG A 248 -26.79 2.62 14.30
N ILE A 249 -25.52 3.01 14.30
CA ILE A 249 -24.55 2.56 15.33
C ILE A 249 -24.97 3.02 16.71
N VAL A 250 -25.49 4.24 16.81
CA VAL A 250 -26.02 4.83 18.04
C VAL A 250 -27.26 4.08 18.52
N GLU A 251 -28.22 3.83 17.64
CA GLU A 251 -29.51 3.18 17.98
C GLU A 251 -29.37 1.69 18.30
N LEU A 252 -28.59 0.95 17.50
CA LEU A 252 -28.48 -0.51 17.56
C LEU A 252 -27.26 -0.99 18.36
N GLY A 253 -26.33 -0.07 18.66
CA GLY A 253 -24.99 -0.41 19.15
C GLY A 253 -24.06 -0.90 18.02
N PRO A 254 -22.75 -1.01 18.28
CA PRO A 254 -21.80 -1.57 17.32
C PRO A 254 -21.90 -3.09 17.23
N SER A 255 -21.84 -3.61 16.01
CA SER A 255 -21.75 -5.05 15.71
C SER A 255 -20.31 -5.58 15.81
N PRO A 256 -20.10 -6.91 15.76
CA PRO A 256 -18.77 -7.52 15.65
C PRO A 256 -17.95 -7.08 14.41
N LEU A 257 -18.60 -6.69 13.31
CA LEU A 257 -17.92 -6.21 12.10
C LEU A 257 -17.65 -4.69 12.11
N HIS A 258 -18.00 -3.97 13.17
CA HIS A 258 -17.57 -2.59 13.33
C HIS A 258 -16.12 -2.51 13.86
N ARG A 259 -15.33 -1.64 13.25
CA ARG A 259 -13.94 -1.35 13.63
C ARG A 259 -13.93 -0.44 14.85
N LYS A 260 -13.78 -1.03 16.05
CA LYS A 260 -13.91 -0.33 17.33
C LYS A 260 -12.97 0.87 17.43
N THR A 261 -11.75 0.74 16.92
CA THR A 261 -10.78 1.84 16.87
C THR A 261 -11.28 3.08 16.12
N PHE A 262 -12.25 2.95 15.20
CA PHE A 262 -12.78 4.06 14.40
C PHE A 262 -14.03 4.70 15.03
N LEU A 263 -14.64 4.05 16.03
CA LEU A 263 -15.91 4.50 16.62
C LEU A 263 -15.75 5.48 17.78
N GLY A 264 -14.54 5.71 18.28
CA GLY A 264 -14.31 6.47 19.53
C GLY A 264 -15.01 7.82 19.56
N LYS A 265 -14.99 8.60 18.46
CA LYS A 265 -15.66 9.91 18.40
C LYS A 265 -17.19 9.79 18.37
N ILE A 266 -17.71 8.78 17.69
CA ILE A 266 -19.16 8.58 17.50
C ILE A 266 -19.82 8.21 18.83
N LEU A 267 -19.16 7.37 19.62
CA LEU A 267 -19.68 6.93 20.91
C LEU A 267 -19.49 8.00 22.01
N TYR A 268 -18.45 8.83 21.92
CA TYR A 268 -18.21 9.93 22.85
C TYR A 268 -19.22 11.08 22.67
N GLU A 269 -19.54 11.45 21.44
CA GLU A 269 -20.53 12.52 21.12
C GLU A 269 -21.93 12.24 21.71
N GLN A 270 -22.28 10.97 21.99
CA GLN A 270 -23.53 10.64 22.68
C GLN A 270 -23.49 10.92 24.18
N GLN A 271 -22.36 10.70 24.85
CA GLN A 271 -22.28 10.87 26.30
C GLN A 271 -22.52 12.33 26.69
N ASP A 272 -21.96 13.27 25.91
CA ASP A 272 -22.15 14.71 26.12
C ASP A 272 -23.60 15.20 25.83
N LEU A 273 -24.38 14.47 25.02
CA LEU A 273 -25.77 14.82 24.66
C LEU A 273 -26.81 14.34 25.69
N PHE A 274 -26.47 13.35 26.52
CA PHE A 274 -27.32 12.85 27.60
C PHE A 274 -26.95 13.40 28.99
N GLU A 275 -25.84 14.15 29.09
CA GLU A 275 -25.40 14.85 30.31
C GLU A 275 -25.82 16.33 30.36
N LEU A 276 -26.64 16.80 29.41
CA LEU A 276 -27.27 18.13 29.36
C LEU A 276 -28.79 18.04 29.54
#